data_AF-A0A7Y4LBQ8-F1
#
_entry.id   AF-A0A7Y4LBQ8-F1
#
_cell.length_a   1.000
_cell.length_b   1.000
_cell.length_c   1.000
_cell.angle_alpha   90.00
_cell.angle_beta   90.00
_cell.angle_gamma   90.00
#
_symmetry.space_group_name_H-M   'P 1'
#
loop_
_entity.id
_entity.type
_entity.pdbx_description
1 polymer ?
#
loop_
_entity_poly.entity_id
_entity_poly.type
_entity_poly.pdbx_seq_one_letter_code
_entity_poly.pdbx_strand_id
1 'polypeptide(L)'
;MSRKSIADSVQRRLYAESMGMCMNPECQTELFFDSGDIMEKAHISPYAHTEDNSYENLIILCPSCHTKFDKTREFDEKIVKSWKEERKKQLKEFFSVRYESFKELRDAVSPLLVENKTIYNNYYAEGRKDFWDKFESRLLLNNEKLVQILQKNFHLIQSSRTQEYSNLQLVKEFIVHAEEFKCTRNDEEKIRAVLFPKEINSIFGIAPMDDFPIQSVESLEAFLEIMRQNNNLEAVELGTISPYVLLRDQGKVLLKDTPRLRQLYSDYGCWRKGSVRFNDLNCVLKYLKSRGIAFRYIREYSLREIAINQVNIMFVYEYCLSKEFLMRICPPSKTVVVNLHHWNGNGCVSQEALEFAKTLDLTLLPINNFYKYVHQIKEK
;
A
#
# COMPACT_ATOMS: atom_id res chain seq x y z
N MET A 1 -26.26 -46.20 -3.92
CA MET A 1 -25.11 -45.43 -4.43
C MET A 1 -24.78 -44.37 -3.39
N SER A 2 -23.51 -44.18 -3.04
CA SER A 2 -23.09 -43.11 -2.12
C SER A 2 -23.27 -41.74 -2.80
N ARG A 3 -23.82 -40.76 -2.07
CA ARG A 3 -23.97 -39.38 -2.55
C ARG A 3 -22.60 -38.83 -2.99
N LYS A 4 -22.52 -38.24 -4.18
CA LYS A 4 -21.30 -37.58 -4.66
C LYS A 4 -21.01 -36.38 -3.75
N SER A 5 -19.75 -36.20 -3.38
CA SER A 5 -19.32 -35.03 -2.61
C SER A 5 -19.54 -33.74 -3.43
N ILE A 6 -19.86 -32.65 -2.74
CA ILE A 6 -19.87 -31.32 -3.36
C ILE A 6 -18.42 -30.89 -3.56
N ALA A 7 -18.05 -30.53 -4.79
CA ALA A 7 -16.70 -30.05 -5.11
C ALA A 7 -16.32 -28.83 -4.27
N ASP A 8 -15.10 -28.78 -3.77
CA ASP A 8 -14.66 -27.70 -2.86
C ASP A 8 -14.70 -26.32 -3.50
N SER A 9 -14.44 -26.22 -4.81
CA SER A 9 -14.58 -24.97 -5.57
C SER A 9 -16.01 -24.41 -5.52
N VAL A 10 -17.02 -25.28 -5.51
CA VAL A 10 -18.42 -24.90 -5.34
C VAL A 10 -18.68 -24.45 -3.90
N GLN A 11 -18.17 -25.17 -2.90
CA GLN A 11 -18.32 -24.80 -1.49
C GLN A 11 -17.73 -23.42 -1.20
N ARG A 12 -16.53 -23.13 -1.70
CA ARG A 12 -15.86 -21.82 -1.55
C ARG A 12 -16.64 -20.68 -2.18
N ARG A 13 -17.21 -20.90 -3.37
CA ARG A 13 -18.10 -19.92 -4.01
C ARG A 13 -19.33 -19.63 -3.17
N LEU A 14 -19.94 -20.66 -2.57
CA LEU A 14 -21.08 -20.51 -1.68
C LEU A 14 -20.71 -19.75 -0.39
N TYR A 15 -19.53 -20.00 0.17
CA TYR A 15 -19.07 -19.28 1.35
C TYR A 15 -18.87 -17.79 1.06
N ALA A 16 -18.22 -17.47 -0.06
CA ALA A 16 -18.05 -16.08 -0.51
C ALA A 16 -19.41 -15.39 -0.76
N GLU A 17 -20.37 -16.07 -1.40
CA GLU A 17 -21.72 -15.55 -1.65
C GLU A 17 -22.54 -15.36 -0.36
N SER A 18 -22.35 -16.22 0.65
CA SER A 18 -23.06 -16.10 1.94
C SER A 18 -22.69 -14.82 2.70
N MET A 19 -21.51 -14.27 2.43
CA MET A 19 -20.90 -13.14 3.15
C MET A 19 -20.78 -13.30 4.67
N GLY A 20 -20.74 -14.52 5.18
CA GLY A 20 -20.71 -14.73 6.63
C GLY A 20 -22.06 -15.04 7.25
N MET A 21 -23.14 -14.95 6.48
CA MET A 21 -24.50 -14.77 6.99
C MET A 21 -25.48 -15.72 6.30
N CYS A 22 -26.55 -16.11 7.00
CA CYS A 22 -27.64 -16.90 6.43
C CYS A 22 -28.17 -16.21 5.15
N MET A 23 -28.38 -17.00 4.09
CA MET A 23 -28.87 -16.47 2.82
C MET A 23 -30.39 -16.29 2.78
N ASN A 24 -31.13 -16.73 3.80
CA ASN A 24 -32.51 -16.29 3.99
C ASN A 24 -32.52 -14.79 4.33
N PRO A 25 -33.15 -13.92 3.50
CA PRO A 25 -33.15 -12.47 3.68
C PRO A 25 -33.69 -11.99 5.02
N GLU A 26 -34.61 -12.74 5.64
CA GLU A 26 -35.25 -12.37 6.92
C GLU A 26 -34.44 -12.80 8.15
N CYS A 27 -33.45 -13.68 8.00
CA CYS A 27 -32.75 -14.29 9.13
C CYS A 27 -31.45 -13.56 9.50
N GLN A 28 -30.63 -13.21 8.49
CA GLN A 28 -29.34 -12.52 8.64
C GLN A 28 -28.48 -13.01 9.83
N THR A 29 -28.55 -14.28 10.19
CA THR A 29 -27.76 -14.82 11.30
C THR A 29 -26.34 -15.08 10.83
N GLU A 30 -25.35 -14.68 11.63
CA GLU A 30 -23.94 -14.98 11.38
C GLU A 30 -23.69 -16.48 11.46
N LEU A 31 -22.87 -17.00 10.55
CA LEU A 31 -22.69 -18.43 10.34
C LEU A 31 -21.30 -18.95 10.73
N PHE A 32 -20.33 -18.04 10.83
CA PHE A 32 -18.93 -18.38 11.07
C PHE A 32 -18.52 -17.88 12.46
N PHE A 33 -18.16 -18.82 13.34
CA PHE A 33 -17.79 -18.53 14.73
C PHE A 33 -16.52 -19.29 15.11
N ASP A 34 -15.69 -18.68 15.97
CA ASP A 34 -14.47 -19.30 16.49
C ASP A 34 -14.75 -20.61 17.27
N SER A 35 -15.97 -20.78 17.77
CA SER A 35 -16.42 -21.94 18.56
C SER A 35 -17.07 -23.07 17.73
N GLY A 36 -17.22 -22.89 16.41
CA GLY A 36 -17.78 -23.88 15.49
C GLY A 36 -18.84 -23.28 14.56
N ASP A 37 -18.61 -23.42 13.26
CA ASP A 37 -19.52 -22.94 12.21
C ASP A 37 -20.87 -23.67 12.28
N ILE A 38 -21.97 -22.93 12.25
CA ILE A 38 -23.34 -23.47 12.26
C ILE A 38 -23.94 -23.55 10.85
N MET A 39 -23.11 -23.46 9.81
CA MET A 39 -23.58 -23.37 8.44
C MET A 39 -24.03 -24.73 7.88
N GLU A 40 -25.16 -24.75 7.18
CA GLU A 40 -25.65 -25.93 6.47
C GLU A 40 -25.79 -25.64 4.96
N LYS A 41 -25.35 -26.59 4.12
CA LYS A 41 -25.47 -26.54 2.66
C LYS A 41 -26.75 -27.24 2.25
N ALA A 42 -27.72 -26.50 1.73
CA ALA A 42 -28.97 -27.04 1.22
C ALA A 42 -28.91 -27.22 -0.30
N HIS A 43 -29.49 -28.31 -0.80
CA HIS A 43 -29.85 -28.46 -2.20
C HIS A 43 -31.18 -27.77 -2.45
N ILE A 44 -31.22 -26.80 -3.37
CA ILE A 44 -32.45 -26.06 -3.65
C ILE A 44 -33.46 -26.97 -4.37
N SER A 45 -33.00 -27.71 -5.38
CA SER A 45 -33.74 -28.84 -5.97
C SER A 45 -33.15 -30.16 -5.43
N PRO A 46 -33.97 -31.10 -4.92
CA PRO A 46 -33.49 -32.26 -4.17
C PRO A 46 -32.48 -33.13 -4.93
N TYR A 47 -31.34 -33.41 -4.29
CA TYR A 47 -30.28 -34.25 -4.86
C TYR A 47 -30.76 -35.64 -5.27
N ALA A 48 -31.73 -36.21 -4.55
CA ALA A 48 -32.28 -37.54 -4.83
C ALA A 48 -32.89 -37.66 -6.24
N HIS A 49 -33.27 -36.54 -6.86
CA HIS A 49 -33.88 -36.50 -8.19
C HIS A 49 -32.95 -35.95 -9.26
N THR A 50 -32.02 -35.07 -8.89
CA THR A 50 -31.21 -34.31 -9.86
C THR A 50 -29.74 -34.74 -9.88
N GLU A 51 -29.24 -35.33 -8.79
CA GLU A 51 -27.82 -35.48 -8.50
C GLU A 51 -26.99 -34.19 -8.69
N ASP A 52 -27.64 -33.02 -8.62
CA ASP A 52 -27.06 -31.74 -9.00
C ASP A 52 -26.36 -31.06 -7.81
N ASN A 53 -25.03 -31.15 -7.79
CA ASN A 53 -24.14 -30.45 -6.85
C ASN A 53 -23.60 -29.12 -7.41
N SER A 54 -24.22 -28.55 -8.45
CA SER A 54 -23.80 -27.29 -9.03
C SER A 54 -23.96 -26.14 -8.04
N TYR A 55 -23.15 -25.09 -8.25
CA TYR A 55 -23.24 -23.86 -7.45
C TYR A 55 -24.64 -23.23 -7.50
N GLU A 56 -25.34 -23.30 -8.64
CA GLU A 56 -26.67 -22.71 -8.77
C GLU A 56 -27.74 -23.50 -8.00
N ASN A 57 -27.53 -24.80 -7.78
CA ASN A 57 -28.45 -25.65 -7.03
C ASN A 57 -28.16 -25.72 -5.52
N LEU A 58 -27.22 -24.93 -5.02
CA LEU A 58 -26.82 -24.95 -3.62
C LEU A 58 -26.99 -23.58 -2.95
N ILE A 59 -27.31 -23.59 -1.67
CA ILE A 59 -27.47 -22.39 -0.83
C ILE A 59 -26.94 -22.63 0.58
N ILE A 60 -26.49 -21.56 1.26
CA ILE A 60 -26.01 -21.60 2.65
C ILE A 60 -27.08 -21.07 3.60
N LEU A 61 -27.48 -21.88 4.58
CA LEU A 61 -28.50 -21.53 5.58
C LEU A 61 -27.98 -21.82 7.01
N CYS A 62 -28.60 -21.19 8.02
CA CYS A 62 -28.44 -21.62 9.41
C CYS A 62 -29.29 -22.88 9.65
N PRO A 63 -29.09 -23.63 10.76
CA PRO A 63 -29.76 -24.92 10.96
C PRO A 63 -31.29 -24.78 11.07
N SER A 64 -31.75 -23.64 11.61
CA SER A 64 -33.17 -23.30 11.71
C SER A 64 -33.80 -23.10 10.33
N CYS A 65 -33.22 -22.23 9.48
CA CYS A 65 -33.74 -22.00 8.14
C CYS A 65 -33.62 -23.24 7.25
N HIS A 66 -32.55 -24.02 7.40
CA HIS A 66 -32.38 -25.27 6.68
C HIS A 66 -33.48 -26.28 7.05
N THR A 67 -33.76 -26.46 8.35
CA THR A 67 -34.85 -27.32 8.84
C THR A 67 -36.21 -26.90 8.28
N LYS A 68 -36.47 -25.58 8.26
CA LYS A 68 -37.73 -25.03 7.72
C LYS A 68 -37.92 -25.30 6.23
N PHE A 69 -36.82 -25.26 5.48
CA PHE A 69 -36.84 -25.55 4.05
C PHE A 69 -36.96 -27.05 3.77
N ASP A 70 -36.05 -27.86 4.32
CA ASP A 70 -35.87 -29.27 3.94
C ASP A 70 -36.89 -30.20 4.62
N LYS A 71 -37.20 -29.97 5.91
CA LYS A 71 -38.04 -30.87 6.70
C LYS A 71 -39.49 -30.42 6.80
N THR A 72 -39.74 -29.16 7.15
CA THR A 72 -41.11 -28.66 7.35
C THR A 72 -41.75 -28.11 6.08
N ARG A 73 -40.95 -27.89 5.03
CA ARG A 73 -41.39 -27.38 3.71
C ARG A 73 -42.16 -26.06 3.81
N GLU A 74 -41.76 -25.21 4.74
CA GLU A 74 -42.30 -23.84 4.91
C GLU A 74 -41.95 -22.93 3.73
N PHE A 75 -40.90 -23.28 2.96
CA PHE A 75 -40.46 -22.54 1.79
C PHE A 75 -40.36 -23.47 0.58
N ASP A 76 -40.78 -22.99 -0.59
CA ASP A 76 -40.63 -23.73 -1.85
C ASP A 76 -39.29 -23.44 -2.53
N GLU A 77 -38.92 -24.27 -3.52
CA GLU A 77 -37.67 -24.11 -4.27
C GLU A 77 -37.56 -22.75 -4.98
N LYS A 78 -38.69 -22.19 -5.42
CA LYS A 78 -38.72 -20.93 -6.17
C LYS A 78 -38.38 -19.74 -5.26
N ILE A 79 -38.89 -19.75 -4.05
CA ILE A 79 -38.56 -18.78 -2.98
C ILE A 79 -37.07 -18.91 -2.62
N VAL A 80 -36.56 -20.12 -2.41
CA VAL A 80 -35.14 -20.28 -2.06
C VAL A 80 -34.21 -19.89 -3.20
N LYS A 81 -34.59 -20.13 -4.47
CA LYS A 81 -33.86 -19.59 -5.63
C LYS A 81 -33.85 -18.07 -5.63
N SER A 82 -34.99 -17.42 -5.29
CA SER A 82 -35.04 -15.96 -5.24
C SER A 82 -34.19 -15.38 -4.11
N TRP A 83 -34.04 -16.06 -2.97
CA TRP A 83 -33.13 -15.65 -1.90
C TRP A 83 -31.68 -15.55 -2.36
N LYS A 84 -31.22 -16.51 -3.17
CA LYS A 84 -29.86 -16.50 -3.72
C LYS A 84 -29.64 -15.32 -4.67
N GLU A 85 -30.61 -15.04 -5.54
CA GLU A 85 -30.55 -13.88 -6.44
C GLU A 85 -30.62 -12.54 -5.70
N GLU A 86 -31.51 -12.43 -4.70
CA GLU A 86 -31.60 -11.27 -3.82
C GLU A 86 -30.29 -11.05 -3.06
N ARG A 87 -29.67 -12.13 -2.55
CA ARG A 87 -28.34 -12.04 -1.93
C ARG A 87 -27.32 -11.49 -2.90
N LYS A 88 -27.21 -12.02 -4.12
CA LYS A 88 -26.28 -11.49 -5.15
C LYS A 88 -26.52 -10.00 -5.41
N LYS A 89 -27.77 -9.54 -5.41
CA LYS A 89 -28.13 -8.13 -5.57
C LYS A 89 -27.71 -7.29 -4.35
N GLN A 90 -28.04 -7.72 -3.14
CA GLN A 90 -27.62 -7.07 -1.90
C GLN A 90 -26.11 -6.94 -1.80
N LEU A 91 -25.35 -7.95 -2.24
CA LEU A 91 -23.89 -7.87 -2.28
C LEU A 91 -23.40 -6.77 -3.22
N LYS A 92 -23.97 -6.69 -4.43
CA LYS A 92 -23.62 -5.65 -5.39
C LYS A 92 -23.94 -4.26 -4.86
N GLU A 93 -25.06 -4.10 -4.16
CA GLU A 93 -25.47 -2.83 -3.55
C GLU A 93 -24.61 -2.48 -2.33
N PHE A 94 -24.40 -3.41 -1.41
CA PHE A 94 -23.63 -3.19 -0.19
C PHE A 94 -22.19 -2.80 -0.48
N PHE A 95 -21.55 -3.46 -1.45
CA PHE A 95 -20.19 -3.12 -1.87
C PHE A 95 -20.12 -2.08 -2.99
N SER A 96 -21.25 -1.43 -3.33
CA SER A 96 -21.25 -0.28 -4.27
C SER A 96 -20.73 1.02 -3.66
N VAL A 97 -20.39 1.01 -2.36
CA VAL A 97 -19.89 2.18 -1.64
C VAL A 97 -18.65 2.75 -2.33
N ARG A 98 -18.79 4.00 -2.76
CA ARG A 98 -17.68 4.83 -3.22
C ARG A 98 -17.27 5.74 -2.08
N TYR A 99 -16.02 5.62 -1.69
CA TYR A 99 -15.41 6.48 -0.69
C TYR A 99 -14.97 7.80 -1.32
N GLU A 100 -14.93 8.84 -0.51
CA GLU A 100 -14.52 10.19 -0.95
C GLU A 100 -13.00 10.35 -0.90
N SER A 101 -12.34 9.61 0.00
CA SER A 101 -10.90 9.70 0.20
C SER A 101 -10.22 8.34 0.34
N PHE A 102 -8.93 8.27 0.00
CA PHE A 102 -8.13 7.07 0.23
C PHE A 102 -8.08 6.70 1.71
N LYS A 103 -8.17 7.67 2.63
CA LYS A 103 -8.24 7.42 4.07
C LYS A 103 -9.45 6.56 4.44
N GLU A 104 -10.64 6.92 3.96
CA GLU A 104 -11.86 6.13 4.20
C GLU A 104 -11.77 4.73 3.59
N LEU A 105 -11.27 4.64 2.35
CA LEU A 105 -11.02 3.36 1.70
C LEU A 105 -10.07 2.50 2.54
N ARG A 106 -8.98 3.08 3.04
CA ARG A 106 -8.00 2.40 3.90
C ARG A 106 -8.62 1.93 5.19
N ASP A 107 -9.45 2.74 5.84
CA ASP A 107 -10.09 2.40 7.11
C ASP A 107 -11.07 1.21 6.93
N ALA A 108 -11.68 1.06 5.75
CA ALA A 108 -12.49 -0.10 5.39
C ALA A 108 -11.68 -1.34 4.98
N VAL A 109 -10.58 -1.15 4.25
CA VAL A 109 -9.76 -2.24 3.67
C VAL A 109 -8.79 -2.85 4.68
N SER A 110 -8.17 -2.02 5.52
CA SER A 110 -7.07 -2.46 6.40
C SER A 110 -7.45 -3.57 7.39
N PRO A 111 -8.63 -3.52 8.06
CA PRO A 111 -9.04 -4.59 8.96
C PRO A 111 -9.12 -5.96 8.27
N LEU A 112 -9.64 -6.01 7.03
CA LEU A 112 -9.78 -7.25 6.26
C LEU A 112 -8.41 -7.82 5.86
N LEU A 113 -7.48 -6.96 5.42
CA LEU A 113 -6.12 -7.37 5.09
C LEU A 113 -5.32 -7.83 6.33
N VAL A 114 -5.50 -7.16 7.48
CA VAL A 114 -4.88 -7.56 8.76
C VAL A 114 -5.38 -8.93 9.20
N GLU A 115 -6.70 -9.17 9.13
CA GLU A 115 -7.29 -10.46 9.46
C GLU A 115 -6.76 -11.57 8.52
N ASN A 116 -6.74 -11.32 7.21
CA ASN A 116 -6.19 -12.27 6.24
C ASN A 116 -4.73 -12.61 6.51
N LYS A 117 -3.91 -11.59 6.79
CA LYS A 117 -2.50 -11.77 7.15
C LYS A 117 -2.36 -12.59 8.44
N THR A 118 -3.21 -12.36 9.43
CA THR A 118 -3.21 -13.08 10.71
C THR A 118 -3.56 -14.55 10.52
N ILE A 119 -4.63 -14.85 9.77
CA ILE A 119 -5.05 -16.21 9.42
C ILE A 119 -3.92 -16.94 8.67
N TYR A 120 -3.34 -16.29 7.66
CA TYR A 120 -2.24 -16.87 6.88
C TYR A 120 -1.02 -17.19 7.74
N ASN A 121 -0.56 -16.25 8.54
CA ASN A 121 0.64 -16.43 9.37
C ASN A 121 0.44 -17.53 10.41
N ASN A 122 -0.68 -17.49 11.13
CA ASN A 122 -0.90 -18.44 12.23
C ASN A 122 -1.20 -19.85 11.72
N TYR A 123 -1.97 -20.01 10.65
CA TYR A 123 -2.49 -21.32 10.29
C TYR A 123 -1.86 -21.94 9.04
N TYR A 124 -1.53 -21.14 8.03
CA TYR A 124 -0.88 -21.64 6.82
C TYR A 124 0.63 -21.70 6.95
N ALA A 125 1.28 -20.57 7.31
CA ALA A 125 2.74 -20.46 7.32
C ALA A 125 3.39 -21.37 8.38
N GLU A 126 2.70 -21.61 9.50
CA GLU A 126 3.15 -22.54 10.55
C GLU A 126 2.79 -24.01 10.29
N GLY A 127 2.20 -24.34 9.13
CA GLY A 127 1.88 -25.72 8.76
C GLY A 127 0.72 -26.35 9.55
N ARG A 128 -0.12 -25.54 10.20
CA ARG A 128 -1.26 -26.00 11.01
C ARG A 128 -2.50 -26.30 10.14
N LYS A 129 -2.43 -27.34 9.31
CA LYS A 129 -3.44 -27.69 8.29
C LYS A 129 -4.87 -27.82 8.84
N ASP A 130 -5.07 -28.52 9.95
CA ASP A 130 -6.40 -28.75 10.54
C ASP A 130 -7.09 -27.44 10.98
N PHE A 131 -6.30 -26.43 11.37
CA PHE A 131 -6.80 -25.11 11.71
C PHE A 131 -6.97 -24.24 10.46
N TRP A 132 -6.06 -24.35 9.49
CA TRP A 132 -6.19 -23.66 8.21
C TRP A 132 -7.53 -23.98 7.54
N ASP A 133 -7.92 -25.25 7.48
CA ASP A 133 -9.15 -25.68 6.83
C ASP A 133 -10.41 -25.09 7.50
N LYS A 134 -10.33 -24.74 8.80
CA LYS A 134 -11.41 -24.05 9.53
C LYS A 134 -11.49 -22.55 9.22
N PHE A 135 -10.33 -21.88 9.16
CA PHE A 135 -10.28 -20.41 8.99
C PHE A 135 -10.18 -19.98 7.51
N GLU A 136 -9.97 -20.89 6.57
CA GLU A 136 -9.86 -20.59 5.14
C GLU A 136 -11.14 -19.92 4.59
N SER A 137 -12.31 -20.34 5.07
CA SER A 137 -13.61 -19.76 4.69
C SER A 137 -13.67 -18.26 4.99
N ARG A 138 -13.11 -17.84 6.14
CA ARG A 138 -13.02 -16.44 6.55
C ARG A 138 -12.09 -15.62 5.65
N LEU A 139 -10.96 -16.20 5.26
CA LEU A 139 -10.03 -15.55 4.33
C LEU A 139 -10.65 -15.37 2.94
N LEU A 140 -11.36 -16.38 2.43
CA LEU A 140 -12.08 -16.30 1.16
C LEU A 140 -13.18 -15.23 1.19
N LEU A 141 -13.91 -15.17 2.31
CA LEU A 141 -14.91 -14.14 2.56
C LEU A 141 -14.29 -12.74 2.49
N ASN A 142 -13.21 -12.51 3.22
CA ASN A 142 -12.51 -11.23 3.24
C ASN A 142 -11.93 -10.86 1.87
N ASN A 143 -11.39 -11.83 1.12
CA ASN A 143 -10.92 -11.60 -0.24
C ASN A 143 -12.04 -11.13 -1.17
N GLU A 144 -13.23 -11.73 -1.10
CA GLU A 144 -14.37 -11.28 -1.90
C GLU A 144 -14.77 -9.85 -1.54
N LYS A 145 -14.85 -9.52 -0.24
CA LYS A 145 -15.12 -8.14 0.23
C LYS A 145 -14.08 -7.14 -0.31
N LEU A 146 -12.79 -7.50 -0.19
CA LEU A 146 -11.69 -6.67 -0.67
C LEU A 146 -11.77 -6.43 -2.18
N VAL A 147 -12.01 -7.47 -2.98
CA VAL A 147 -12.15 -7.36 -4.44
C VAL A 147 -13.26 -6.36 -4.79
N GLN A 148 -14.45 -6.51 -4.19
CA GLN A 148 -15.59 -5.64 -4.49
C GLN A 148 -15.32 -4.18 -4.08
N ILE A 149 -14.80 -3.96 -2.87
CA ILE A 149 -14.47 -2.61 -2.36
C ILE A 149 -13.42 -1.94 -3.26
N LEU A 150 -12.33 -2.64 -3.58
CA LEU A 150 -11.22 -2.08 -4.36
C LEU A 150 -11.66 -1.74 -5.79
N GLN A 151 -12.40 -2.64 -6.46
CA GLN A 151 -12.89 -2.40 -7.83
C GLN A 151 -13.76 -1.15 -7.95
N LYS A 152 -14.59 -0.87 -6.95
CA LYS A 152 -15.44 0.34 -6.95
C LYS A 152 -14.69 1.62 -6.65
N ASN A 153 -13.50 1.51 -6.06
CA ASN A 153 -12.72 2.63 -5.54
C ASN A 153 -11.35 2.79 -6.21
N PHE A 154 -11.14 2.24 -7.40
CA PHE A 154 -9.91 2.40 -8.18
C PHE A 154 -9.52 3.86 -8.42
N HIS A 155 -10.48 4.79 -8.43
CA HIS A 155 -10.22 6.22 -8.61
C HIS A 155 -9.43 6.85 -7.45
N LEU A 156 -9.44 6.23 -6.27
CA LEU A 156 -8.67 6.68 -5.10
C LEU A 156 -7.26 6.09 -5.05
N ILE A 157 -6.96 5.10 -5.89
CA ILE A 157 -5.68 4.39 -5.85
C ILE A 157 -4.74 5.06 -6.84
N GLN A 158 -3.54 5.41 -6.38
CA GLN A 158 -2.55 6.05 -7.23
C GLN A 158 -2.30 5.21 -8.48
N SER A 159 -2.28 5.87 -9.64
CA SER A 159 -1.99 5.25 -10.93
C SER A 159 -0.83 5.95 -11.64
N SER A 160 -0.09 5.17 -12.44
CA SER A 160 1.00 5.65 -13.29
C SER A 160 0.91 5.00 -14.66
N ARG A 161 1.46 5.67 -15.69
CA ARG A 161 1.63 5.09 -17.03
C ARG A 161 2.63 3.94 -17.04
N THR A 162 3.62 3.98 -16.14
CA THR A 162 4.59 2.90 -15.94
C THR A 162 4.05 1.97 -14.86
N GLN A 163 3.78 0.72 -15.24
CA GLN A 163 3.13 -0.28 -14.37
C GLN A 163 3.88 -0.51 -13.05
N GLU A 164 5.22 -0.59 -13.09
CA GLU A 164 6.10 -0.75 -11.92
C GLU A 164 5.92 0.36 -10.87
N TYR A 165 5.45 1.54 -11.29
CA TYR A 165 5.20 2.70 -10.43
C TYR A 165 3.70 2.95 -10.20
N SER A 166 2.85 1.94 -10.34
CA SER A 166 1.39 2.08 -10.22
C SER A 166 0.85 1.24 -9.07
N ASN A 167 0.36 1.89 -8.01
CA ASN A 167 -0.34 1.19 -6.93
C ASN A 167 -1.62 0.51 -7.42
N LEU A 168 -2.31 1.10 -8.40
CA LEU A 168 -3.48 0.50 -9.04
C LEU A 168 -3.14 -0.83 -9.72
N GLN A 169 -1.92 -0.98 -10.27
CA GLN A 169 -1.50 -2.23 -10.88
C GLN A 169 -1.30 -3.33 -9.82
N LEU A 170 -0.65 -3.00 -8.70
CA LEU A 170 -0.50 -3.91 -7.55
C LEU A 170 -1.86 -4.37 -7.00
N VAL A 171 -2.84 -3.47 -6.96
CA VAL A 171 -4.22 -3.79 -6.53
C VAL A 171 -4.93 -4.70 -7.53
N LYS A 172 -4.73 -4.52 -8.83
CA LYS A 172 -5.26 -5.43 -9.86
C LYS A 172 -4.63 -6.82 -9.75
N GLU A 173 -3.33 -6.89 -9.48
CA GLU A 173 -2.64 -8.17 -9.23
C GLU A 173 -3.18 -8.89 -7.99
N PHE A 174 -3.50 -8.14 -6.92
CA PHE A 174 -4.17 -8.71 -5.74
C PHE A 174 -5.54 -9.30 -6.09
N ILE A 175 -6.32 -8.62 -6.95
CA ILE A 175 -7.64 -9.12 -7.38
C ILE A 175 -7.47 -10.44 -8.15
N VAL A 176 -6.54 -10.51 -9.10
CA VAL A 176 -6.26 -11.75 -9.85
C VAL A 176 -5.79 -12.85 -8.90
N HIS A 177 -4.90 -12.53 -7.95
CA HIS A 177 -4.47 -13.47 -6.92
C HIS A 177 -5.65 -14.01 -6.11
N ALA A 178 -6.56 -13.14 -5.65
CA ALA A 178 -7.72 -13.52 -4.87
C ALA A 178 -8.68 -14.44 -5.65
N GLU A 179 -8.89 -14.16 -6.95
CA GLU A 179 -9.71 -14.97 -7.84
C GLU A 179 -9.07 -16.34 -8.13
N GLU A 180 -7.78 -16.38 -8.45
CA GLU A 180 -7.07 -17.65 -8.68
C GLU A 180 -7.03 -18.50 -7.42
N PHE A 181 -6.76 -17.88 -6.26
CA PHE A 181 -6.72 -18.57 -4.97
C PHE A 181 -8.07 -19.21 -4.63
N LYS A 182 -9.19 -18.55 -4.96
CA LYS A 182 -10.55 -19.10 -4.78
C LYS A 182 -10.77 -20.36 -5.62
N CYS A 183 -10.15 -20.47 -6.80
CA CYS A 183 -10.38 -21.55 -7.76
C CYS A 183 -9.42 -22.74 -7.63
N THR A 184 -8.11 -22.50 -7.43
CA THR A 184 -7.04 -23.51 -7.65
C THR A 184 -6.55 -24.23 -6.39
N ARG A 185 -7.14 -23.94 -5.23
CA ARG A 185 -6.52 -24.27 -3.94
C ARG A 185 -6.41 -25.77 -3.63
N ASN A 186 -7.25 -26.63 -4.21
CA ASN A 186 -7.25 -28.09 -3.96
C ASN A 186 -6.77 -28.91 -5.16
N ASP A 187 -6.21 -28.25 -6.18
CA ASP A 187 -5.68 -28.93 -7.35
C ASP A 187 -4.48 -29.81 -6.93
N GLU A 188 -4.44 -31.05 -7.43
CA GLU A 188 -3.41 -32.05 -7.07
C GLU A 188 -2.00 -31.54 -7.40
N GLU A 189 -1.87 -30.76 -8.49
CA GLU A 189 -0.71 -29.92 -8.77
C GLU A 189 -1.04 -28.45 -8.45
N LYS A 190 -0.67 -28.00 -7.25
CA LYS A 190 -0.84 -26.61 -6.81
C LYS A 190 0.14 -25.67 -7.55
N ILE A 191 -0.13 -25.39 -8.81
CA ILE A 191 0.63 -24.43 -9.62
C ILE A 191 -0.13 -23.11 -9.60
N ARG A 192 0.14 -22.28 -8.58
CA ARG A 192 -0.37 -20.89 -8.58
C ARG A 192 0.53 -20.04 -9.46
N ALA A 193 -0.05 -19.41 -10.47
CA ALA A 193 0.63 -18.46 -11.34
C ALA A 193 0.81 -17.09 -10.65
N VAL A 194 -0.16 -16.66 -9.84
CA VAL A 194 -0.15 -15.34 -9.21
C VAL A 194 0.03 -15.44 -7.69
N LEU A 195 1.15 -14.91 -7.23
CA LEU A 195 1.47 -14.81 -5.80
C LEU A 195 0.80 -13.60 -5.16
N PHE A 196 0.66 -13.63 -3.84
CA PHE A 196 0.11 -12.49 -3.08
C PHE A 196 1.06 -11.29 -3.19
N PRO A 197 0.60 -10.12 -3.68
CA PRO A 197 1.43 -8.92 -3.76
C PRO A 197 1.55 -8.28 -2.39
N LYS A 198 2.62 -8.60 -1.66
CA LYS A 198 2.87 -8.11 -0.29
C LYS A 198 2.83 -6.58 -0.18
N GLU A 199 3.11 -5.88 -1.28
CA GLU A 199 3.10 -4.44 -1.44
C GLU A 199 1.72 -3.83 -1.15
N ILE A 200 0.63 -4.59 -1.32
CA ILE A 200 -0.72 -4.09 -0.96
C ILE A 200 -0.81 -3.73 0.53
N ASN A 201 -0.13 -4.49 1.39
CA ASN A 201 -0.08 -4.18 2.82
C ASN A 201 0.65 -2.86 3.10
N SER A 202 1.61 -2.47 2.27
CA SER A 202 2.30 -1.19 2.39
C SER A 202 1.40 -0.04 1.98
N ILE A 203 0.71 -0.15 0.85
CA ILE A 203 -0.25 0.86 0.36
C ILE A 203 -1.26 1.22 1.45
N PHE A 204 -1.78 0.22 2.16
CA PHE A 204 -2.76 0.40 3.24
C PHE A 204 -2.17 0.59 4.65
N GLY A 205 -0.84 0.71 4.78
CA GLY A 205 -0.19 1.02 6.06
C GLY A 205 -0.12 -0.11 7.08
N ILE A 206 -0.28 -1.36 6.64
CA ILE A 206 -0.30 -2.57 7.47
C ILE A 206 1.10 -3.13 7.71
N ALA A 207 1.95 -3.12 6.68
CA ALA A 207 3.34 -3.53 6.79
C ALA A 207 4.19 -2.75 5.81
N PRO A 208 5.24 -2.05 6.28
CA PRO A 208 6.08 -1.26 5.41
C PRO A 208 6.99 -2.14 4.54
N MET A 209 7.35 -1.62 3.38
CA MET A 209 8.40 -2.16 2.53
C MET A 209 9.76 -1.52 2.84
N ASP A 210 10.83 -2.27 2.64
CA ASP A 210 12.21 -1.74 2.56
C ASP A 210 12.65 -1.75 1.10
N ASP A 211 12.07 -0.83 0.32
CA ASP A 211 12.32 -0.67 -1.11
C ASP A 211 13.26 0.52 -1.38
N PHE A 212 13.45 0.88 -2.64
CA PHE A 212 14.16 2.09 -3.04
C PHE A 212 13.29 3.31 -2.84
N PRO A 213 13.77 4.35 -2.14
CA PRO A 213 12.99 5.54 -1.87
C PRO A 213 12.67 6.29 -3.17
N ILE A 214 11.56 7.03 -3.18
CA ILE A 214 11.23 7.95 -4.26
C ILE A 214 12.35 9.01 -4.33
N GLN A 215 12.98 9.13 -5.50
CA GLN A 215 14.21 9.92 -5.63
C GLN A 215 13.99 11.44 -5.64
N SER A 216 12.76 11.95 -5.68
CA SER A 216 12.49 13.39 -5.72
C SER A 216 12.42 13.99 -4.32
N VAL A 217 13.49 14.69 -3.88
CA VAL A 217 13.48 15.43 -2.61
C VAL A 217 12.41 16.52 -2.63
N GLU A 218 12.18 17.15 -3.78
CA GLU A 218 11.18 18.19 -3.96
C GLU A 218 9.75 17.66 -3.72
N SER A 219 9.48 16.39 -4.07
CA SER A 219 8.18 15.78 -3.74
C SER A 219 8.04 15.54 -2.24
N LEU A 220 9.13 15.18 -1.57
CA LEU A 220 9.15 15.06 -0.11
C LEU A 220 8.96 16.41 0.56
N GLU A 221 9.67 17.46 0.13
CA GLU A 221 9.50 18.83 0.64
C GLU A 221 8.03 19.30 0.48
N ALA A 222 7.43 19.10 -0.69
CA ALA A 222 6.01 19.43 -0.92
C ALA A 222 5.07 18.66 0.02
N PHE A 223 5.34 17.38 0.27
CA PHE A 223 4.58 16.58 1.23
C PHE A 223 4.74 17.09 2.66
N LEU A 224 5.97 17.39 3.09
CA LEU A 224 6.25 17.89 4.43
C LEU A 224 5.61 19.25 4.69
N GLU A 225 5.58 20.12 3.67
CA GLU A 225 4.89 21.41 3.73
C GLU A 225 3.40 21.23 4.03
N ILE A 226 2.70 20.38 3.27
CA ILE A 226 1.27 20.10 3.50
C ILE A 226 1.04 19.47 4.88
N MET A 227 1.90 18.52 5.30
CA MET A 227 1.77 17.88 6.61
C MET A 227 1.97 18.87 7.77
N ARG A 228 2.86 19.85 7.63
CA ARG A 228 3.03 20.94 8.62
C ARG A 228 1.83 21.87 8.63
N GLN A 229 1.36 22.31 7.47
CA GLN A 229 0.21 23.22 7.35
C GLN A 229 -1.05 22.62 8.00
N ASN A 230 -1.21 21.30 7.90
CA ASN A 230 -2.30 20.57 8.54
C ASN A 230 -2.02 20.16 10.01
N ASN A 231 -0.94 20.65 10.62
CA ASN A 231 -0.49 20.29 11.97
C ASN A 231 -0.38 18.77 12.19
N ASN A 232 -0.06 18.01 11.14
CA ASN A 232 0.04 16.56 11.17
C ASN A 232 1.50 16.07 11.21
N LEU A 233 2.49 16.92 10.93
CA LEU A 233 3.90 16.56 11.01
C LEU A 233 4.45 16.65 12.44
N GLU A 234 4.97 15.55 12.97
CA GLU A 234 5.68 15.54 14.27
C GLU A 234 7.19 15.61 14.10
N ALA A 235 7.76 14.78 13.23
CA ALA A 235 9.21 14.70 13.04
C ALA A 235 9.58 14.24 11.62
N VAL A 236 10.78 14.63 11.19
CA VAL A 236 11.40 14.16 9.95
C VAL A 236 12.82 13.74 10.29
N GLU A 237 13.13 12.46 10.07
CA GLU A 237 14.44 11.91 10.38
C GLU A 237 15.13 11.47 9.10
N LEU A 238 16.10 12.28 8.65
CA LEU A 238 16.99 12.01 7.52
C LEU A 238 18.42 11.76 8.00
N GLY A 239 19.28 11.30 7.11
CA GLY A 239 20.67 10.97 7.41
C GLY A 239 20.82 9.68 8.21
N THR A 240 19.90 8.73 8.04
CA THR A 240 19.93 7.43 8.69
C THR A 240 19.78 6.29 7.67
N ILE A 241 19.95 5.05 8.13
CA ILE A 241 19.76 3.84 7.29
C ILE A 241 18.27 3.66 6.92
N SER A 242 17.38 4.07 7.82
CA SER A 242 15.92 3.93 7.69
C SER A 242 15.28 5.30 7.94
N PRO A 243 15.44 6.25 7.01
CA PRO A 243 14.88 7.58 7.16
C PRO A 243 13.35 7.53 7.13
N TYR A 244 12.71 8.42 7.89
CA TYR A 244 11.26 8.37 8.11
C TYR A 244 10.64 9.74 8.38
N VAL A 245 9.33 9.79 8.22
CA VAL A 245 8.47 10.89 8.66
C VAL A 245 7.55 10.35 9.76
N LEU A 246 7.36 11.12 10.83
CA LEU A 246 6.43 10.81 11.90
C LEU A 246 5.22 11.73 11.77
N LEU A 247 4.04 11.13 11.58
CA LEU A 247 2.76 11.81 11.42
C LEU A 247 1.87 11.52 12.62
N ARG A 248 1.07 12.52 13.06
CA ARG A 248 0.19 12.38 14.23
C ARG A 248 -0.90 11.33 14.02
N ASP A 249 -1.50 11.32 12.83
CA ASP A 249 -2.64 10.46 12.50
C ASP A 249 -2.26 9.05 12.05
N GLN A 250 -0.99 8.83 11.69
CA GLN A 250 -0.53 7.62 10.98
C GLN A 250 0.74 7.01 11.56
N GLY A 251 1.37 7.65 12.53
CA GLY A 251 2.63 7.23 13.11
C GLY A 251 3.79 7.30 12.11
N LYS A 252 4.69 6.33 12.21
CA LYS A 252 5.96 6.31 11.46
C LYS A 252 5.76 5.83 10.02
N VAL A 253 6.11 6.67 9.06
CA VAL A 253 6.16 6.36 7.62
C VAL A 253 7.62 6.29 7.17
N LEU A 254 8.10 5.11 6.79
CA LEU A 254 9.47 4.97 6.28
C LEU A 254 9.57 5.58 4.88
N LEU A 255 10.65 6.31 4.61
CA LEU A 255 10.84 6.93 3.30
C LEU A 255 11.21 5.95 2.19
N LYS A 256 11.49 4.70 2.57
CA LYS A 256 11.68 3.55 1.69
C LYS A 256 10.41 2.72 1.49
N ASP A 257 9.32 3.07 2.18
CA ASP A 257 8.03 2.42 2.02
C ASP A 257 7.32 2.98 0.77
N THR A 258 7.87 2.64 -0.39
CA THR A 258 7.57 3.31 -1.65
C THR A 258 6.12 3.22 -2.09
N PRO A 259 5.42 2.06 -2.01
CA PRO A 259 3.99 2.01 -2.35
C PRO A 259 3.15 2.94 -1.46
N ARG A 260 3.43 2.99 -0.14
CA ARG A 260 2.77 3.89 0.80
C ARG A 260 3.03 5.36 0.49
N LEU A 261 4.30 5.75 0.32
CA LEU A 261 4.64 7.14 -0.02
C LEU A 261 4.05 7.57 -1.36
N ARG A 262 4.03 6.67 -2.34
CA ARG A 262 3.46 6.94 -3.65
C ARG A 262 1.96 7.25 -3.56
N GLN A 263 1.24 6.52 -2.70
CA GLN A 263 -0.17 6.81 -2.42
C GLN A 263 -0.31 8.19 -1.75
N LEU A 264 0.45 8.45 -0.67
CA LEU A 264 0.42 9.73 0.04
C LEU A 264 0.73 10.92 -0.89
N TYR A 265 1.73 10.81 -1.75
CA TYR A 265 2.07 11.88 -2.70
C TYR A 265 0.97 12.10 -3.73
N SER A 266 0.21 11.05 -4.08
CA SER A 266 -0.95 11.18 -4.95
C SER A 266 -2.11 11.87 -4.23
N ASP A 267 -2.44 11.43 -3.01
CA ASP A 267 -3.54 11.94 -2.21
C ASP A 267 -3.39 13.45 -1.93
N TYR A 268 -2.15 13.90 -1.72
CA TYR A 268 -1.83 15.29 -1.41
C TYR A 268 -1.29 16.11 -2.60
N GLY A 269 -1.21 15.53 -3.82
CA GLY A 269 -0.72 16.24 -5.01
C GLY A 269 0.74 16.71 -4.91
N CYS A 270 1.60 15.93 -4.26
CA CYS A 270 2.98 16.29 -3.92
C CYS A 270 4.01 15.99 -5.01
N TRP A 271 3.61 15.37 -6.12
CA TRP A 271 4.57 15.04 -7.18
C TRP A 271 5.22 16.30 -7.75
N ARG A 272 6.55 16.36 -7.66
CA ARG A 272 7.38 17.41 -8.23
C ARG A 272 8.46 16.77 -9.09
N LYS A 273 8.77 17.41 -10.22
CA LYS A 273 9.96 17.07 -11.01
C LYS A 273 11.18 17.29 -10.10
N GLY A 274 11.79 16.19 -9.68
CA GLY A 274 12.92 16.25 -8.76
C GLY A 274 14.19 16.64 -9.51
N SER A 275 14.94 17.58 -8.96
CA SER A 275 16.33 17.81 -9.37
C SER A 275 17.24 17.03 -8.45
N VAL A 276 17.05 17.14 -7.13
CA VAL A 276 17.90 16.50 -6.13
C VAL A 276 17.44 15.08 -5.83
N ARG A 277 18.35 14.12 -5.99
CA ARG A 277 18.13 12.71 -5.67
C ARG A 277 18.13 12.48 -4.16
N PHE A 278 17.07 11.85 -3.65
CA PHE A 278 16.91 11.55 -2.23
C PHE A 278 18.08 10.76 -1.65
N ASN A 279 18.55 9.72 -2.36
CA ASN A 279 19.64 8.89 -1.86
C ASN A 279 20.93 9.68 -1.68
N ASP A 280 21.29 10.54 -2.64
CA ASP A 280 22.51 11.35 -2.56
C ASP A 280 22.43 12.35 -1.39
N LEU A 281 21.28 13.02 -1.22
CA LEU A 281 21.07 13.92 -0.09
C LEU A 281 21.14 13.16 1.25
N ASN A 282 20.42 12.04 1.38
CA ASN A 282 20.41 11.25 2.61
C ASN A 282 21.80 10.71 2.95
N CYS A 283 22.61 10.34 1.94
CA CYS A 283 24.02 9.95 2.14
C CYS A 283 24.86 11.09 2.72
N VAL A 284 24.72 12.31 2.20
CA VAL A 284 25.43 13.48 2.74
C VAL A 284 25.02 13.75 4.18
N LEU A 285 23.72 13.78 4.47
CA LEU A 285 23.21 14.02 5.83
C LEU A 285 23.66 12.91 6.80
N LYS A 286 23.71 11.66 6.33
CA LYS A 286 24.22 10.53 7.12
C LYS A 286 25.71 10.69 7.42
N TYR A 287 26.51 11.15 6.45
CA TYR A 287 27.92 11.45 6.67
C TYR A 287 28.08 12.52 7.77
N LEU A 288 27.35 13.64 7.69
CA LEU A 288 27.40 14.71 8.69
C LEU A 288 27.08 14.19 10.10
N LYS A 289 25.97 13.46 10.25
CA LYS A 289 25.56 12.85 11.53
C LYS A 289 26.62 11.87 12.06
N SER A 290 27.17 11.01 11.21
CA SER A 290 28.18 10.01 11.60
C SER A 290 29.50 10.61 12.09
N ARG A 291 29.77 11.88 11.77
CA ARG A 291 30.97 12.62 12.18
C ARG A 291 30.70 13.62 13.30
N GLY A 292 29.50 13.62 13.89
CA GLY A 292 29.12 14.56 14.94
C GLY A 292 29.02 16.02 14.46
N ILE A 293 28.79 16.24 13.17
CA ILE A 293 28.68 17.59 12.61
C ILE A 293 27.23 18.03 12.72
N ALA A 294 26.96 18.98 13.61
CA ALA A 294 25.65 19.57 13.78
C ALA A 294 25.29 20.46 12.59
N PHE A 295 24.03 20.38 12.14
CA PHE A 295 23.47 21.25 11.12
C PHE A 295 22.01 21.56 11.45
N ARG A 296 21.50 22.66 10.91
CA ARG A 296 20.07 23.02 10.96
C ARG A 296 19.56 23.29 9.56
N TYR A 297 18.30 23.00 9.29
CA TYR A 297 17.64 23.43 8.05
C TYR A 297 17.46 24.95 8.06
N ILE A 298 17.73 25.60 6.93
CA ILE A 298 17.64 27.07 6.82
C ILE A 298 16.19 27.50 6.72
N ARG A 299 15.41 26.82 5.87
CA ARG A 299 13.99 27.07 5.67
C ARG A 299 13.19 25.91 6.24
N GLU A 300 12.02 26.22 6.75
CA GLU A 300 11.16 25.23 7.40
C GLU A 300 10.75 24.07 6.47
N TYR A 301 10.65 24.34 5.16
CA TYR A 301 10.21 23.37 4.16
C TYR A 301 11.33 22.86 3.24
N SER A 302 12.55 23.38 3.36
CA SER A 302 13.68 23.00 2.48
C SER A 302 14.56 21.98 3.19
N LEU A 303 14.63 20.77 2.62
CA LEU A 303 15.56 19.72 3.01
C LEU A 303 16.92 19.88 2.32
N ARG A 304 16.98 20.69 1.26
CA ARG A 304 18.17 20.92 0.42
C ARG A 304 19.03 22.08 0.92
N GLU A 305 18.57 22.86 1.88
CA GLU A 305 19.30 24.01 2.44
C GLU A 305 19.56 23.84 3.93
N ILE A 306 20.83 23.71 4.30
CA ILE A 306 21.27 23.57 5.70
C ILE A 306 22.29 24.64 6.06
N ALA A 307 22.46 24.89 7.36
CA ALA A 307 23.53 25.71 7.90
C ALA A 307 24.43 24.89 8.83
N ILE A 308 25.74 25.01 8.64
CA ILE A 308 26.80 24.46 9.51
C ILE A 308 27.63 25.65 9.98
N ASN A 309 27.67 25.91 11.30
CA ASN A 309 28.44 27.00 11.91
C ASN A 309 28.36 28.34 11.14
N GLN A 310 27.13 28.80 10.89
CA GLN A 310 26.77 30.02 10.13
C GLN A 310 27.04 30.00 8.62
N VAL A 311 27.62 28.92 8.08
CA VAL A 311 27.80 28.74 6.64
C VAL A 311 26.54 28.11 6.04
N ASN A 312 25.89 28.83 5.12
CA ASN A 312 24.75 28.33 4.38
C ASN A 312 25.21 27.38 3.28
N ILE A 313 24.62 26.20 3.21
CA ILE A 313 24.91 25.15 2.24
C ILE A 313 23.62 24.82 1.50
N MET A 314 23.69 24.83 0.17
CA MET A 314 22.59 24.46 -0.72
C MET A 314 23.00 23.25 -1.56
N PHE A 315 22.23 22.17 -1.46
CA PHE A 315 22.45 20.96 -2.24
C PHE A 315 21.68 21.01 -3.56
N VAL A 316 22.40 20.73 -4.64
CA VAL A 316 21.85 20.66 -6.01
C VAL A 316 22.31 19.37 -6.66
N TYR A 317 21.66 18.96 -7.75
CA TYR A 317 22.07 17.78 -8.51
C TYR A 317 21.95 18.10 -10.00
N GLU A 318 23.09 18.40 -10.62
CA GLU A 318 23.19 18.74 -12.03
C GLU A 318 24.31 17.92 -12.66
N TYR A 319 24.09 17.39 -13.87
CA TYR A 319 25.13 16.65 -14.59
C TYR A 319 26.40 17.50 -14.77
N CYS A 320 26.21 18.77 -15.11
CA CYS A 320 27.20 19.82 -15.07
C CYS A 320 26.54 21.09 -14.53
N LEU A 321 26.95 21.54 -13.34
CA LEU A 321 26.44 22.76 -12.73
C LEU A 321 26.85 23.96 -13.60
N SER A 322 25.86 24.58 -14.24
CA SER A 322 26.04 25.63 -15.24
C SER A 322 25.72 27.02 -14.70
N LYS A 323 26.20 28.06 -15.40
CA LYS A 323 25.84 29.45 -15.15
C LYS A 323 24.32 29.67 -15.26
N GLU A 324 23.68 29.09 -16.28
CA GLU A 324 22.23 29.21 -16.50
C GLU A 324 21.44 28.62 -15.32
N PHE A 325 21.87 27.47 -14.80
CA PHE A 325 21.25 26.87 -13.62
C PHE A 325 21.35 27.80 -12.41
N LEU A 326 22.54 28.36 -12.14
CA LEU A 326 22.74 29.30 -11.04
C LEU A 326 21.89 30.57 -11.19
N MET A 327 21.75 31.10 -12.40
CA MET A 327 20.85 32.24 -12.67
C MET A 327 19.39 31.89 -12.37
N ARG A 328 18.96 30.66 -12.68
CA ARG A 328 17.59 30.19 -12.43
C ARG A 328 17.29 30.04 -10.94
N ILE A 329 18.21 29.49 -10.15
CA ILE A 329 17.99 29.25 -8.72
C ILE A 329 18.37 30.44 -7.83
N CYS A 330 19.18 31.37 -8.34
CA CYS A 330 19.61 32.61 -7.68
C CYS A 330 19.98 32.43 -6.19
N PRO A 331 21.08 31.71 -5.88
CA PRO A 331 21.45 31.45 -4.49
C PRO A 331 21.83 32.74 -3.76
N PRO A 332 21.52 32.88 -2.46
CA PRO A 332 21.96 34.04 -1.68
C PRO A 332 23.49 34.14 -1.63
N SER A 333 24.02 35.37 -1.59
CA SER A 333 25.45 35.63 -1.38
C SER A 333 26.01 34.87 -0.16
N LYS A 334 27.28 34.44 -0.23
CA LYS A 334 27.99 33.62 0.76
C LYS A 334 27.45 32.20 0.93
N THR A 335 26.61 31.73 0.02
CA THR A 335 26.14 30.34 0.01
C THR A 335 27.18 29.41 -0.62
N VAL A 336 27.37 28.25 0.01
CA VAL A 336 28.11 27.12 -0.55
C VAL A 336 27.14 26.23 -1.32
N VAL A 337 27.24 26.22 -2.64
CA VAL A 337 26.42 25.37 -3.51
C VAL A 337 27.17 24.06 -3.76
N VAL A 338 26.58 22.95 -3.33
CA VAL A 338 27.18 21.62 -3.43
C VAL A 338 26.46 20.82 -4.50
N ASN A 339 27.17 20.47 -5.58
CA ASN A 339 26.64 19.57 -6.58
C ASN A 339 26.84 18.12 -6.14
N LEU A 340 25.73 17.42 -5.90
CA LEU A 340 25.70 16.02 -5.45
C LEU A 340 26.01 15.03 -6.58
N HIS A 341 25.89 15.46 -7.84
CA HIS A 341 26.29 14.63 -8.97
C HIS A 341 27.82 14.42 -8.96
N HIS A 342 28.26 13.16 -9.04
CA HIS A 342 29.66 12.80 -8.81
C HIS A 342 30.28 11.86 -9.86
N TRP A 343 29.55 11.51 -10.92
CA TRP A 343 30.05 10.55 -11.91
C TRP A 343 31.16 11.12 -12.81
N ASN A 344 31.19 12.43 -13.03
CA ASN A 344 32.20 13.10 -13.84
C ASN A 344 33.37 13.72 -13.03
N GLY A 345 33.50 13.33 -11.75
CA GLY A 345 34.55 13.87 -10.87
C GLY A 345 34.55 15.40 -10.81
N ASN A 346 35.69 16.02 -11.12
CA ASN A 346 35.86 17.48 -11.10
C ASN A 346 35.18 18.20 -12.27
N GLY A 347 34.70 17.49 -13.30
CA GLY A 347 33.99 18.08 -14.44
C GLY A 347 32.51 18.39 -14.19
N CYS A 348 32.03 18.27 -12.95
CA CYS A 348 30.62 18.48 -12.59
C CYS A 348 30.25 19.95 -12.35
N VAL A 349 31.19 20.89 -12.49
CA VAL A 349 30.96 22.34 -12.42
C VAL A 349 31.62 23.00 -13.62
N SER A 350 30.88 23.80 -14.38
CA SER A 350 31.44 24.47 -15.56
C SER A 350 32.35 25.65 -15.18
N GLN A 351 33.30 25.96 -16.05
CA GLN A 351 34.19 27.11 -15.86
C GLN A 351 33.40 28.44 -15.79
N GLU A 352 32.39 28.59 -16.65
CA GLU A 352 31.50 29.75 -16.66
C GLU A 352 30.70 29.89 -15.36
N ALA A 353 30.30 28.76 -14.75
CA ALA A 353 29.62 28.76 -13.46
C ALA A 353 30.57 29.21 -12.33
N LEU A 354 31.83 28.76 -12.35
CA LEU A 354 32.86 29.19 -11.39
C LEU A 354 33.15 30.70 -11.50
N GLU A 355 33.26 31.22 -12.73
CA GLU A 355 33.46 32.64 -12.97
C GLU A 355 32.26 33.47 -12.52
N PHE A 356 31.05 33.02 -12.86
CA PHE A 356 29.82 33.69 -12.43
C PHE A 356 29.64 33.67 -10.91
N ALA A 357 29.96 32.55 -10.25
CA ALA A 357 29.89 32.42 -8.79
C ALA A 357 30.73 33.45 -8.05
N LYS A 358 31.91 33.83 -8.58
CA LYS A 358 32.75 34.89 -8.00
C LYS A 358 32.02 36.24 -7.98
N THR A 359 31.21 36.53 -9.01
CA THR A 359 30.44 37.78 -9.08
C THR A 359 29.29 37.85 -8.07
N LEU A 360 28.82 36.69 -7.61
CA LEU A 360 27.73 36.54 -6.63
C LEU A 360 28.22 36.24 -5.21
N ASP A 361 29.53 36.21 -4.98
CA ASP A 361 30.16 35.78 -3.73
C ASP A 361 29.68 34.38 -3.29
N LEU A 362 29.67 33.43 -4.25
CA LEU A 362 29.28 32.03 -4.03
C LEU A 362 30.49 31.10 -4.04
N THR A 363 30.41 30.03 -3.26
CA THR A 363 31.38 28.92 -3.33
C THR A 363 30.70 27.71 -3.97
N LEU A 364 31.25 27.20 -5.09
CA LEU A 364 30.73 25.98 -5.74
C LEU A 364 31.63 24.79 -5.41
N LEU A 365 31.04 23.69 -4.94
CA LEU A 365 31.79 22.48 -4.58
C LEU A 365 31.19 21.23 -5.23
N PRO A 366 32.03 20.40 -5.89
CA PRO A 366 31.73 18.98 -6.06
C PRO A 366 31.56 18.29 -4.71
N ILE A 367 30.73 17.24 -4.62
CA ILE A 367 30.50 16.49 -3.38
C ILE A 367 31.79 15.99 -2.70
N ASN A 368 32.81 15.59 -3.49
CA ASN A 368 34.08 15.11 -2.95
C ASN A 368 34.87 16.21 -2.22
N ASN A 369 34.76 17.45 -2.71
CA ASN A 369 35.37 18.60 -2.07
C ASN A 369 34.55 19.10 -0.88
N PHE A 370 33.23 18.90 -0.92
CA PHE A 370 32.34 19.21 0.21
C PHE A 370 32.79 18.48 1.47
N TYR A 371 33.05 17.16 1.43
CA TYR A 371 33.47 16.42 2.63
C TYR A 371 34.75 16.99 3.28
N LYS A 372 35.73 17.44 2.48
CA LYS A 372 36.93 18.13 2.98
C LYS A 372 36.59 19.49 3.56
N TYR A 373 35.74 20.25 2.88
CA TYR A 373 35.30 21.58 3.29
C TYR A 373 34.57 21.56 4.64
N VAL A 374 33.68 20.58 4.88
CA VAL A 374 32.94 20.53 6.14
C VAL A 374 33.86 20.38 7.35
N HIS A 375 34.96 19.64 7.23
CA HIS A 375 35.95 19.53 8.31
C HIS A 375 36.62 20.86 8.67
N GLN A 376 36.69 21.82 7.74
CA GLN A 376 37.28 23.13 7.97
C GLN A 376 36.32 24.09 8.68
N ILE A 377 35.01 23.84 8.58
CA ILE A 377 33.97 24.71 9.14
C ILE A 377 33.32 24.14 10.40
N LYS A 378 33.50 22.85 10.72
CA LYS A 378 32.92 22.20 11.91
C LYS A 378 33.46 22.75 13.26
N GLU A 379 34.62 23.39 13.26
CA GLU A 379 35.34 23.89 14.46
C GLU A 379 35.44 25.42 14.54
N LYS A 380 34.88 26.14 13.55
CA LYS A 380 34.69 27.59 13.63
C LYS A 380 33.38 27.90 14.33
#